data_AF-A0A8T5KPR6-F1
#
_entry.id   AF-A0A8T5KPR6-F1
#
_cell.length_a   1.000
_cell.length_b   1.000
_cell.length_c   1.000
_cell.angle_alpha   90.00
_cell.angle_beta   90.00
_cell.angle_gamma   90.00
#
_symmetry.space_group_name_H-M   'P 1'
#
loop_
_entity.id
_entity.type
_entity.pdbx_description
1 polymer ?
#
loop_
_entity_poly.entity_id
_entity_poly.type
_entity_poly.pdbx_seq_one_letter_code
_entity_poly.pdbx_strand_id
1 'polypeptide(L)'
;MVINLLKKEKKKLKALQKDVIENHPIFKERFANSEMIKGSGKGWQLPFGSPRKKEKNQPRRASMNGIRLVGDSASLVDPFSGEGVGNALVTGELAANHILAGKSPEQYQEEMWAMLGPELTNSYRMQKLSRKKWLLNWFVGKASKKPVIQEMMTEMIASKEAQENLHSPWFMFKTLMF
;
A
#
# COMPACT_ATOMS: atom_id res chain seq x y z
N MET A 1 7.66 3.11 12.30
CA MET A 1 7.13 1.79 11.92
C MET A 1 5.90 1.46 12.75
N VAL A 2 4.91 0.76 12.18
CA VAL A 2 3.59 0.44 12.76
C VAL A 2 3.69 -0.14 14.18
N ILE A 3 4.72 -0.93 14.49
CA ILE A 3 4.97 -1.46 15.84
C ILE A 3 5.13 -0.36 16.89
N ASN A 4 5.81 0.73 16.56
CA ASN A 4 5.97 1.85 17.50
C ASN A 4 4.64 2.56 17.75
N LEU A 5 3.74 2.58 16.76
CA LEU A 5 2.38 3.10 16.92
C LEU A 5 1.53 2.17 17.79
N LEU A 6 1.55 0.86 17.53
CA LEU A 6 0.85 -0.14 18.34
C LEU A 6 1.33 -0.13 19.80
N LYS A 7 2.64 0.01 20.02
CA LYS A 7 3.23 0.19 21.35
C LYS A 7 2.73 1.48 22.03
N LYS A 8 2.72 2.61 21.29
CA LYS A 8 2.22 3.89 21.81
C LYS A 8 0.73 3.83 22.17
N GLU A 9 -0.08 3.13 21.38
CA GLU A 9 -1.50 2.94 21.62
C GLU A 9 -1.81 1.78 22.60
N LYS A 10 -0.78 1.07 23.09
CA LYS A 10 -0.90 -0.10 23.98
C LYS A 10 -1.83 -1.19 23.43
N LYS A 11 -1.94 -1.32 22.10
CA LYS A 11 -2.82 -2.26 21.41
C LYS A 11 -2.05 -3.47 20.88
N LYS A 12 -2.63 -4.67 21.02
CA LYS A 12 -2.11 -5.92 20.46
C LYS A 12 -2.91 -6.28 19.20
N LEU A 13 -2.25 -6.59 18.08
CA LEU A 13 -2.91 -6.90 16.80
C LEU A 13 -3.93 -8.03 16.92
N LYS A 14 -3.59 -9.12 17.61
CA LYS A 14 -4.52 -10.24 17.82
C LYS A 14 -5.77 -9.83 18.62
N ALA A 15 -5.60 -8.94 19.60
CA ALA A 15 -6.72 -8.43 20.37
C ALA A 15 -7.61 -7.51 19.52
N LEU A 16 -7.01 -6.68 18.66
CA LEU A 16 -7.77 -5.85 17.72
C LEU A 16 -8.55 -6.69 16.70
N GLN A 17 -7.95 -7.73 16.15
CA GLN A 17 -8.65 -8.64 15.23
C GLN A 17 -9.86 -9.28 15.91
N LYS A 18 -9.67 -9.80 17.14
CA LYS A 18 -10.74 -10.38 17.95
C LYS A 18 -11.86 -9.37 18.20
N ASP A 19 -11.51 -8.17 18.67
CA ASP A 19 -12.45 -7.09 18.95
C ASP A 19 -13.26 -6.68 17.71
N VAL A 20 -12.61 -6.56 16.53
CA VAL A 20 -13.30 -6.24 15.28
C VAL A 20 -14.29 -7.34 14.88
N ILE A 21 -13.90 -8.61 15.00
CA ILE A 21 -14.78 -9.74 14.66
C ILE A 21 -15.98 -9.80 15.61
N GLU A 22 -15.78 -9.61 16.91
CA GLU A 22 -16.82 -9.80 17.93
C GLU A 22 -17.73 -8.57 18.12
N ASN A 23 -17.21 -7.36 17.94
CA ASN A 23 -17.88 -6.13 18.38
C ASN A 23 -18.21 -5.15 17.24
N HIS A 24 -17.59 -5.26 16.06
CA HIS A 24 -17.88 -4.33 14.98
C HIS A 24 -19.27 -4.62 14.37
N PRO A 25 -20.18 -3.63 14.24
CA PRO A 25 -21.58 -3.86 13.83
C PRO A 25 -21.73 -4.64 12.52
N ILE A 26 -20.83 -4.43 11.56
CA ILE A 26 -20.84 -5.13 10.27
C ILE A 26 -20.22 -6.53 10.36
N PHE A 27 -19.18 -6.72 11.18
CA PHE A 27 -18.42 -7.98 11.18
C PHE A 27 -18.99 -9.02 12.14
N LYS A 28 -19.53 -8.58 13.28
CA LYS A 28 -20.16 -9.48 14.26
C LYS A 28 -21.19 -10.39 13.61
N GLU A 29 -22.13 -9.81 12.87
CA GLU A 29 -23.17 -10.57 12.18
C GLU A 29 -22.61 -11.47 11.08
N ARG A 30 -21.62 -10.97 10.31
CA ARG A 30 -20.97 -11.77 9.24
C ARG A 30 -20.21 -12.98 9.75
N PHE A 31 -19.72 -12.94 11.00
CA PHE A 31 -18.96 -14.02 11.61
C PHE A 31 -19.73 -14.76 12.73
N ALA A 32 -21.04 -14.53 12.90
CA ALA A 32 -21.82 -15.06 14.01
C ALA A 32 -21.76 -16.60 14.15
N ASN A 33 -21.69 -17.32 13.02
CA ASN A 33 -21.61 -18.77 12.95
C ASN A 33 -20.22 -19.26 12.52
N SER A 34 -19.18 -18.44 12.71
CA SER A 34 -17.81 -18.75 12.30
C SER A 34 -16.92 -19.00 13.49
N GLU A 35 -16.03 -19.98 13.37
CA GLU A 35 -14.99 -20.24 14.36
C GLU A 35 -13.61 -19.91 13.82
N MET A 36 -12.73 -19.38 14.67
CA MET A 36 -11.36 -19.11 14.28
C MET A 36 -10.58 -20.43 14.18
N ILE A 37 -10.02 -20.71 13.00
CA ILE A 37 -9.13 -21.86 12.82
C ILE A 37 -7.93 -21.73 13.78
N LYS A 38 -7.68 -22.77 14.57
CA LYS A 38 -6.59 -22.80 15.55
C LYS A 38 -5.25 -22.47 14.88
N GLY A 39 -4.55 -21.47 15.41
CA GLY A 39 -3.24 -21.04 14.92
C GLY A 39 -3.26 -20.10 13.70
N SER A 40 -4.44 -19.73 13.18
CA SER A 40 -4.56 -18.80 12.03
C SER A 40 -4.31 -17.33 12.38
N GLY A 41 -4.43 -16.94 13.65
CA GLY A 41 -4.13 -15.58 14.14
C GLY A 41 -2.62 -15.26 14.15
N LYS A 42 -2.03 -15.22 12.96
CA LYS A 42 -0.63 -14.83 12.70
C LYS A 42 -0.58 -13.41 12.16
N GLY A 43 0.50 -12.70 12.46
CA GLY A 43 0.74 -11.36 11.94
C GLY A 43 2.15 -11.28 11.41
N TRP A 44 2.35 -10.50 10.35
CA TRP A 44 3.65 -10.27 9.74
C TRP A 44 3.92 -8.77 9.64
N GLN A 45 5.21 -8.42 9.56
CA GLN A 45 5.60 -7.06 9.24
C GLN A 45 5.69 -6.93 7.72
N LEU A 46 5.10 -5.88 7.18
CA LEU A 46 5.16 -5.58 5.76
C LEU A 46 6.36 -4.65 5.47
N PRO A 47 7.29 -5.03 4.58
CA PRO A 47 8.42 -4.20 4.19
C PRO A 47 7.97 -3.14 3.17
N PHE A 48 7.51 -2.00 3.67
CA PHE A 48 6.96 -0.93 2.83
C PHE A 48 8.00 -0.25 1.93
N GLY A 49 7.62 0.00 0.68
CA GLY A 49 8.38 0.72 -0.35
C GLY A 49 8.42 2.22 -0.17
N SER A 50 8.49 2.66 1.08
CA SER A 50 8.54 4.08 1.41
C SER A 50 9.89 4.67 0.97
N PRO A 51 9.91 5.75 0.18
CA PRO A 51 11.15 6.42 -0.19
C PRO A 51 11.95 6.87 1.04
N ARG A 52 13.26 6.61 1.00
CA ARG A 52 14.21 6.94 2.07
C ARG A 52 14.92 8.25 1.75
N LYS A 53 14.99 9.15 2.73
CA LYS A 53 15.72 10.41 2.55
C LYS A 53 17.22 10.13 2.40
N LYS A 54 17.87 10.84 1.47
CA LYS A 54 19.33 10.78 1.22
C LYS A 54 19.86 9.44 0.68
N GLU A 55 18.99 8.56 0.20
CA GLU A 55 19.39 7.31 -0.44
C GLU A 55 19.28 7.43 -1.96
N LYS A 56 20.31 7.01 -2.70
CA LYS A 56 20.24 6.94 -4.17
C LYS A 56 19.40 5.75 -4.62
N ASN A 57 19.59 4.60 -3.97
CA ASN A 57 18.93 3.34 -4.34
C ASN A 57 17.63 3.20 -3.53
N GLN A 58 16.52 3.50 -4.19
CA GLN A 58 15.18 3.48 -3.60
C GLN A 58 14.43 2.17 -3.90
N PRO A 59 13.54 1.72 -3.00
CA PRO A 59 13.40 2.16 -1.60
C PRO A 59 14.53 1.61 -0.71
N ARG A 60 15.36 0.73 -1.28
CA ARG A 60 16.63 0.22 -0.76
C ARG A 60 17.49 -0.25 -1.95
N ARG A 61 18.75 -0.58 -1.70
CA ARG A 61 19.52 -1.39 -2.65
C ARG A 61 18.84 -2.76 -2.83
N ALA A 62 18.47 -3.04 -4.07
CA ALA A 62 17.73 -4.20 -4.53
C ALA A 62 18.53 -5.06 -5.52
N SER A 63 19.79 -4.71 -5.82
CA SER A 63 20.63 -5.50 -6.72
C SER A 63 22.13 -5.36 -6.44
N MET A 64 22.85 -6.39 -6.86
CA MET A 64 24.32 -6.43 -6.96
C MET A 64 24.74 -7.55 -7.93
N ASN A 65 26.04 -7.80 -8.09
CA ASN A 65 26.53 -8.86 -8.96
C ASN A 65 25.90 -10.21 -8.59
N GLY A 66 25.26 -10.85 -9.56
CA GLY A 66 24.54 -12.12 -9.38
C GLY A 66 23.26 -12.08 -8.55
N ILE A 67 22.82 -10.92 -8.06
CA ILE A 67 21.66 -10.80 -7.14
C ILE A 67 20.66 -9.76 -7.66
N ARG A 68 19.37 -10.12 -7.64
CA ARG A 68 18.24 -9.20 -7.81
C ARG A 68 17.19 -9.53 -6.75
N LEU A 69 16.79 -8.53 -5.97
CA LEU A 69 15.72 -8.64 -4.97
C LEU A 69 14.40 -8.30 -5.64
N VAL A 70 13.34 -9.04 -5.29
CA VAL A 70 11.98 -8.89 -5.83
C VAL A 70 10.95 -8.84 -4.71
N GLY A 71 9.81 -8.19 -4.96
CA GLY A 71 8.71 -8.09 -4.00
C GLY A 71 9.13 -7.63 -2.60
N ASP A 72 8.68 -8.35 -1.58
CA ASP A 72 8.96 -8.05 -0.17
C ASP A 72 10.46 -7.98 0.16
N SER A 73 11.29 -8.80 -0.51
CA SER A 73 12.75 -8.77 -0.29
C SER A 73 13.39 -7.45 -0.71
N ALA A 74 12.82 -6.81 -1.75
CA ALA A 74 13.17 -5.47 -2.22
C ALA A 74 12.42 -4.35 -1.48
N SER A 75 11.57 -4.68 -0.50
CA SER A 75 10.70 -3.75 0.21
C SER A 75 9.72 -3.04 -0.70
N LEU A 76 9.01 -3.78 -1.56
CA LEU A 76 8.10 -3.21 -2.56
C LEU A 76 6.63 -3.35 -2.18
N VAL A 77 6.31 -3.44 -0.89
CA VAL A 77 4.91 -3.40 -0.44
C VAL A 77 4.41 -1.95 -0.44
N ASP A 78 3.21 -1.74 -0.99
CA ASP A 78 2.58 -0.43 -1.03
C ASP A 78 2.38 0.14 0.40
N PRO A 79 2.91 1.35 0.70
CA PRO A 79 2.80 1.92 2.03
C PRO A 79 1.37 2.28 2.48
N PHE A 80 0.43 2.49 1.55
CA PHE A 80 -0.93 2.92 1.83
C PHE A 80 -1.91 1.73 1.86
N SER A 81 -2.02 0.97 0.77
CA SER A 81 -2.93 -0.17 0.67
C SER A 81 -2.40 -1.41 1.40
N GLY A 82 -1.08 -1.56 1.50
CA GLY A 82 -0.45 -2.78 2.00
C GLY A 82 -0.38 -3.90 0.96
N GLU A 83 -0.71 -3.63 -0.30
CA GLU A 83 -0.61 -4.59 -1.40
C GLU A 83 0.84 -4.79 -1.83
N GLY A 84 1.24 -6.03 -2.08
CA GLY A 84 2.59 -6.37 -2.54
C GLY A 84 2.64 -7.47 -3.59
N VAL A 85 1.55 -8.21 -3.80
CA VAL A 85 1.51 -9.35 -4.73
C VAL A 85 1.78 -8.90 -6.17
N GLY A 86 1.11 -7.84 -6.64
CA GLY A 86 1.34 -7.28 -7.97
C GLY A 86 2.79 -6.81 -8.14
N ASN A 87 3.32 -6.08 -7.17
CA ASN A 87 4.70 -5.59 -7.20
C ASN A 87 5.72 -6.74 -7.19
N ALA A 88 5.44 -7.83 -6.48
CA ALA A 88 6.28 -9.02 -6.46
C ALA A 88 6.30 -9.72 -7.82
N LEU A 89 5.15 -9.87 -8.48
CA LEU A 89 5.07 -10.47 -9.81
C LEU A 89 5.80 -9.62 -10.86
N VAL A 90 5.51 -8.32 -10.91
CA VAL A 90 6.12 -7.37 -11.85
C VAL A 90 7.65 -7.34 -11.68
N THR A 91 8.15 -7.29 -10.45
CA THR A 91 9.60 -7.29 -10.22
C THR A 91 10.25 -8.66 -10.44
N GLY A 92 9.51 -9.75 -10.23
CA GLY A 92 9.95 -11.10 -10.61
C GLY A 92 10.21 -11.23 -12.11
N GLU A 93 9.24 -10.79 -12.91
CA GLU A 93 9.36 -10.75 -14.37
C GLU A 93 10.50 -9.83 -14.82
N LEU A 94 10.56 -8.61 -14.28
CA LEU A 94 11.62 -7.65 -14.60
C LEU A 94 13.01 -8.23 -14.30
N ALA A 95 13.18 -8.88 -13.14
CA ALA A 95 14.44 -9.50 -12.75
C ALA A 95 14.83 -10.63 -13.71
N ALA A 96 13.88 -11.49 -14.09
CA ALA A 96 14.12 -12.57 -15.05
C ALA A 96 14.56 -12.02 -16.41
N ASN A 97 13.86 -11.02 -16.94
CA ASN A 97 14.19 -10.37 -18.20
C ASN A 97 15.58 -9.72 -18.18
N HIS A 98 15.94 -9.07 -17.06
CA HIS A 98 17.27 -8.48 -16.88
C HIS A 98 18.38 -9.52 -16.81
N ILE A 99 18.13 -10.66 -16.16
CA ILE A 99 19.09 -11.77 -16.10
C ILE A 99 19.31 -12.35 -17.50
N LEU A 100 18.24 -12.66 -18.24
CA LEU A 100 18.32 -13.24 -19.57
C LEU A 100 18.99 -12.31 -20.59
N ALA A 101 18.74 -11.01 -20.49
CA ALA A 101 19.35 -10.00 -21.36
C ALA A 101 20.78 -9.61 -20.95
N GLY A 102 21.33 -10.17 -19.86
CA GLY A 102 22.66 -9.81 -19.36
C GLY A 102 22.77 -8.36 -18.86
N LYS A 103 21.67 -7.75 -18.45
CA LYS A 103 21.65 -6.37 -17.92
C LYS A 103 22.38 -6.27 -16.58
N SER A 104 23.03 -5.13 -16.37
CA SER A 104 23.76 -4.86 -15.13
C SER A 104 22.81 -4.77 -13.93
N PRO A 105 23.30 -5.03 -12.70
CA PRO A 105 22.50 -4.83 -11.49
C PRO A 105 21.94 -3.41 -11.35
N GLU A 106 22.69 -2.40 -11.78
CA GLU A 106 22.30 -0.99 -11.72
C GLU A 106 21.12 -0.70 -12.65
N GLN A 107 21.15 -1.26 -13.87
CA GLN A 107 20.03 -1.15 -14.80
C GLN A 107 18.74 -1.73 -14.21
N TYR A 108 18.81 -2.87 -13.51
CA TYR A 108 17.66 -3.42 -12.80
C TYR A 108 17.16 -2.50 -11.70
N GLN A 109 18.06 -1.97 -10.87
CA GLN A 109 17.72 -1.06 -9.77
C GLN A 109 17.02 0.21 -10.27
N GLU A 110 17.51 0.77 -11.38
CA GLU A 110 16.98 1.98 -12.00
C GLU A 110 15.62 1.72 -12.65
N GLU A 111 15.49 0.67 -13.47
CA GLU A 111 14.24 0.33 -14.16
C GLU A 111 13.14 -0.07 -13.18
N MET A 112 13.47 -0.85 -12.15
CA MET A 112 12.53 -1.21 -11.08
C MET A 112 11.97 0.02 -10.36
N TRP A 113 12.84 0.98 -10.00
CA TRP A 113 12.39 2.18 -9.30
C TRP A 113 11.69 3.17 -10.23
N ALA A 114 12.07 3.23 -11.51
CA ALA A 114 11.35 4.04 -12.49
C ALA A 114 9.91 3.55 -12.66
N MET A 115 9.71 2.23 -12.65
CA MET A 115 8.39 1.60 -12.80
C MET A 115 7.51 1.76 -11.56
N LEU A 116 8.02 1.42 -10.37
CA LEU A 116 7.18 1.35 -9.15
C LEU A 116 7.33 2.58 -8.24
N GLY A 117 8.42 3.31 -8.36
CA GLY A 117 8.78 4.42 -7.46
C GLY A 117 7.76 5.56 -7.42
N PRO A 118 7.18 6.01 -8.56
CA PRO A 118 6.15 7.04 -8.55
C PRO A 118 4.92 6.65 -7.72
N GLU A 119 4.39 5.44 -7.93
CA GLU A 119 3.23 4.91 -7.22
C GLU A 119 3.53 4.76 -5.72
N LEU A 120 4.62 4.05 -5.37
CA LEU A 120 5.03 3.84 -3.97
C LEU A 120 5.31 5.16 -3.23
N THR A 121 5.85 6.16 -3.94
CA THR A 121 6.06 7.51 -3.40
C THR A 121 4.74 8.21 -3.11
N ASN A 122 3.77 8.11 -4.03
CA ASN A 122 2.45 8.70 -3.85
C ASN A 122 1.71 8.03 -2.68
N SER A 123 1.69 6.70 -2.64
CA SER A 123 1.12 5.92 -1.54
C SER A 123 1.77 6.27 -0.20
N TYR A 124 3.08 6.45 -0.13
CA TYR A 124 3.73 6.91 1.10
C TYR A 124 3.27 8.31 1.55
N ARG A 125 2.98 9.23 0.62
CA ARG A 125 2.40 10.54 0.94
C ARG A 125 0.97 10.37 1.47
N MET A 126 0.15 9.55 0.81
CA MET A 126 -1.23 9.25 1.25
C MET A 126 -1.26 8.63 2.65
N GLN A 127 -0.37 7.67 2.93
CA GLN A 127 -0.19 7.08 4.26
C GLN A 127 0.11 8.15 5.33
N LYS A 128 0.89 9.18 5.01
CA LYS A 128 1.15 10.28 5.97
C LYS A 128 -0.06 11.18 6.15
N LEU A 129 -0.82 11.44 5.09
CA LEU A 129 -2.02 12.27 5.13
C LEU A 129 -3.15 11.59 5.90
N SER A 130 -3.35 10.29 5.73
CA SER A 130 -4.39 9.52 6.44
C SER A 130 -4.21 9.53 7.96
N ARG A 131 -2.98 9.76 8.45
CA ARG A 131 -2.69 9.92 9.87
C ARG A 131 -3.24 11.21 10.47
N LYS A 132 -3.63 12.20 9.66
CA LYS A 132 -4.28 13.43 10.11
C LYS A 132 -5.79 13.18 10.23
N LYS A 133 -6.24 12.73 11.41
CA LYS A 133 -7.66 12.38 11.67
C LYS A 133 -8.65 13.44 11.19
N TRP A 134 -8.38 14.73 11.44
CA TRP A 134 -9.27 15.81 11.01
C TRP A 134 -9.41 15.90 9.48
N LEU A 135 -8.31 15.70 8.74
CA LEU A 135 -8.29 15.75 7.28
C LEU A 135 -8.98 14.52 6.68
N LEU A 136 -8.71 13.35 7.24
CA LEU A 136 -9.36 12.10 6.83
C LEU A 136 -10.88 12.17 7.05
N ASN A 137 -11.30 12.60 8.25
CA ASN A 137 -12.72 12.75 8.58
C ASN A 137 -13.40 13.81 7.70
N TRP A 138 -12.72 14.93 7.42
CA TRP A 138 -13.21 15.95 6.50
C TRP A 138 -13.37 15.41 5.08
N PHE A 139 -12.36 14.71 4.55
CA PHE A 139 -12.40 14.12 3.22
C PHE A 139 -13.50 13.06 3.10
N VAL A 140 -13.57 12.10 4.03
CA VAL A 140 -14.60 11.05 4.05
C VAL A 140 -15.99 11.65 4.16
N GLY A 141 -16.18 12.62 5.06
CA GLY A 141 -17.48 13.28 5.24
C GLY A 141 -17.92 14.16 4.06
N LYS A 142 -16.97 14.65 3.23
CA LYS A 142 -17.26 15.35 1.98
C LYS A 142 -17.53 14.36 0.84
N ALA A 143 -16.70 13.33 0.71
CA ALA A 143 -16.83 12.29 -0.31
C ALA A 143 -18.14 11.50 -0.16
N SER A 144 -18.57 11.20 1.08
CA SER A 144 -19.82 10.50 1.34
C SER A 144 -21.08 11.29 0.97
N LYS A 145 -20.95 12.58 0.66
CA LYS A 145 -22.05 13.48 0.29
C LYS A 145 -22.09 13.83 -1.20
N LYS A 146 -21.07 13.43 -1.97
CA LYS A 146 -20.97 13.72 -3.41
C LYS A 146 -21.02 12.40 -4.20
N PRO A 147 -22.13 12.08 -4.89
CA PRO A 147 -22.28 10.82 -5.65
C PRO A 147 -21.16 10.59 -6.67
N VAL A 148 -20.72 11.65 -7.36
CA VAL A 148 -19.61 11.61 -8.32
C VAL A 148 -18.31 11.09 -7.69
N ILE A 149 -18.04 11.44 -6.43
CA ILE A 149 -16.84 10.97 -5.73
C ILE A 149 -17.01 9.51 -5.28
N GLN A 150 -18.22 9.09 -4.91
CA GLN A 150 -18.51 7.69 -4.58
C GLN A 150 -18.35 6.78 -5.79
N GLU A 151 -18.86 7.21 -6.95
CA GLU A 151 -18.76 6.51 -8.23
C GLU A 151 -17.29 6.41 -8.67
N MET A 152 -16.56 7.52 -8.68
CA MET A 152 -15.11 7.51 -8.96
C MET A 152 -14.33 6.58 -8.03
N MET A 153 -14.61 6.59 -6.72
CA MET A 153 -13.92 5.68 -5.78
C MET A 153 -14.27 4.21 -6.03
N THR A 154 -15.48 3.92 -6.50
CA THR A 154 -15.90 2.56 -6.85
C THR A 154 -15.23 2.09 -8.15
N GLU A 155 -15.15 2.97 -9.15
CA GLU A 155 -14.45 2.69 -10.41
C GLU A 155 -12.95 2.48 -10.23
N MET A 156 -12.31 3.27 -9.36
CA MET A 156 -10.89 3.09 -9.01
C MET A 156 -10.59 1.74 -8.35
N ILE A 157 -11.55 1.15 -7.63
CA ILE A 157 -11.42 -0.20 -7.05
C ILE A 157 -11.63 -1.27 -8.14
N ALA A 158 -12.43 -0.96 -9.16
CA ALA A 158 -12.80 -1.89 -10.22
C ALA A 158 -11.78 -1.95 -11.38
N SER A 159 -11.02 -0.89 -11.67
CA SER A 159 -10.04 -0.92 -12.77
C SER A 159 -8.82 -0.02 -12.55
N LYS A 160 -7.63 -0.54 -12.90
CA LYS A 160 -6.36 0.20 -12.89
C LYS A 160 -6.28 1.29 -13.97
N GLU A 161 -6.95 1.10 -15.10
CA GLU A 161 -7.00 2.10 -16.20
C GLU A 161 -7.81 3.37 -15.83
N ALA A 162 -8.83 3.26 -14.97
CA ALA A 162 -9.53 4.43 -14.45
C ALA A 162 -8.65 5.24 -13.47
N GLN A 163 -7.68 4.58 -12.84
CA GLN A 163 -6.72 5.18 -11.91
C GLN A 163 -5.73 6.11 -12.63
N GLU A 164 -5.34 5.80 -13.87
CA GLU A 164 -4.39 6.62 -14.66
C GLU A 164 -5.03 7.91 -15.19
N ASN A 165 -6.33 7.90 -15.49
CA ASN A 165 -7.03 9.05 -16.09
C ASN A 165 -7.58 10.07 -15.08
N LEU A 166 -7.56 9.78 -13.76
CA LEU A 166 -8.27 10.56 -12.75
C LEU A 166 -7.41 11.21 -11.66
N HIS A 167 -6.13 11.51 -11.86
CA HIS A 167 -5.35 12.15 -10.78
C HIS A 167 -4.46 13.31 -11.18
N SER A 168 -5.01 14.52 -11.03
CA SER A 168 -4.23 15.64 -10.48
C SER A 168 -4.76 16.00 -9.08
N PRO A 169 -3.87 16.36 -8.13
CA PRO A 169 -4.27 16.92 -6.83
C PRO A 169 -5.24 18.10 -6.96
N TRP A 170 -5.13 18.84 -8.07
CA TRP A 170 -6.01 19.96 -8.41
C TRP A 170 -7.42 19.52 -8.81
N PHE A 171 -7.55 18.46 -9.61
CA PHE A 171 -8.85 17.87 -9.96
C PHE A 171 -9.59 17.42 -8.69
N MET A 172 -8.90 16.68 -7.81
CA MET A 172 -9.47 16.25 -6.54
C MET A 172 -9.86 17.44 -5.65
N PHE A 173 -9.02 18.46 -5.55
CA PHE A 173 -9.33 19.68 -4.81
C PHE A 173 -10.56 20.39 -5.38
N LYS A 174 -10.62 20.56 -6.71
CA LYS A 174 -11.74 21.22 -7.39
C LYS A 174 -13.04 20.46 -7.15
N THR A 175 -13.06 19.14 -7.34
CA THR A 175 -14.23 18.28 -7.14
C THR A 175 -14.68 18.22 -5.67
N LEU A 176 -13.77 18.40 -4.71
CA LEU A 176 -14.11 18.45 -3.29
C LEU A 176 -14.64 19.82 -2.84
N MET A 177 -14.07 20.90 -3.37
CA MET A 177 -14.35 22.28 -2.92
C MET A 177 -15.49 22.95 -3.67
N PHE A 178 -15.68 22.59 -4.94
CA PHE A 178 -16.75 23.05 -5.82
C PHE A 178 -17.60 21.84 -6.20
#